data_AF-A0A658AZF3-F1
#
_entry.id   AF-A0A658AZF3-F1
#
_cell.length_a   1.000
_cell.length_b   1.000
_cell.length_c   1.000
_cell.angle_alpha   90.00
_cell.angle_beta   90.00
_cell.angle_gamma   90.00
#
_symmetry.space_group_name_H-M   'P 1'
#
loop_
_entity.id
_entity.type
_entity.pdbx_description
1 polymer ?
#
loop_
_entity_poly.entity_id
_entity_poly.type
_entity_poly.pdbx_seq_one_letter_code
_entity_poly.pdbx_strand_id
1 'polypeptide(L)'
;MQTLTRVLPPLRLIMFCQSGENPAQFPDTGGLCVEDSVRLRTPEGLLDRLRRWPGAMVISAGRPSTQLLLWQQVFQRYPRTVVFCSSNAFLPVDVSVEGYFRHLRLIKCAMPV
;
A
#
# COMPACT_ATOMS: atom_id res chain seq x y z
N MET A 1 18.83 -33.68 5.97
CA MET A 1 18.50 -32.31 6.42
C MET A 1 18.01 -31.53 5.21
N GLN A 2 16.72 -31.23 5.10
CA GLN A 2 16.20 -30.36 4.05
C GLN A 2 16.36 -28.92 4.50
N THR A 3 17.30 -28.19 3.90
CA THR A 3 17.40 -26.74 4.01
C THR A 3 16.18 -26.15 3.31
N LEU A 4 15.15 -25.79 4.08
CA LEU A 4 14.11 -24.88 3.61
C LEU A 4 14.77 -23.53 3.37
N THR A 5 15.40 -23.35 2.22
CA THR A 5 15.61 -22.03 1.63
C THR A 5 14.21 -21.49 1.36
N ARG A 6 13.63 -20.80 2.36
CA ARG A 6 12.46 -19.95 2.17
C ARG A 6 12.89 -18.85 1.22
N VAL A 7 12.84 -19.13 -0.07
CA VAL A 7 12.73 -18.10 -1.09
C VAL A 7 11.42 -17.42 -0.75
N LEU A 8 11.50 -16.21 -0.20
CA LEU A 8 10.31 -15.39 0.01
C LEU A 8 9.58 -15.34 -1.33
N PRO A 9 8.26 -15.61 -1.37
CA PRO A 9 7.52 -15.51 -2.62
C PRO A 9 7.75 -14.10 -3.18
N PRO A 10 8.03 -13.97 -4.48
CA PRO A 10 8.41 -12.70 -5.06
C PRO A 10 7.25 -11.71 -4.90
N LEU A 11 7.60 -10.47 -4.58
CA LEU A 11 6.67 -9.51 -4.00
C LEU A 11 5.83 -8.89 -5.12
N ARG A 12 4.49 -8.89 -4.98
CA ARG A 12 3.61 -8.20 -5.93
C ARG A 12 3.23 -6.85 -5.36
N LEU A 13 3.49 -5.81 -6.14
CA LEU A 13 3.36 -4.43 -5.72
C LEU A 13 2.25 -3.72 -6.49
N ILE A 14 1.39 -3.03 -5.77
CA ILE A 14 0.37 -2.15 -6.33
C ILE A 14 0.64 -0.73 -5.84
N MET A 15 0.99 0.16 -6.75
CA MET A 15 1.15 1.58 -6.48
C MET A 15 -0.20 2.27 -6.78
N PHE A 16 -0.90 2.70 -5.75
CA PHE A 16 -2.21 3.32 -5.84
C PHE A 16 -2.11 4.83 -5.59
N CYS A 17 -2.64 5.64 -6.49
CA CYS A 17 -2.68 7.10 -6.34
C CYS A 17 -3.99 7.59 -6.92
N GLN A 18 -4.95 7.95 -6.07
CA GLN A 18 -6.26 8.39 -6.53
C GLN A 18 -6.12 9.71 -7.29
N SER A 19 -7.06 9.98 -8.20
CA SER A 19 -7.13 11.27 -8.91
C SER A 19 -7.13 12.44 -7.89
N GLY A 20 -6.15 13.33 -7.99
CA GLY A 20 -5.93 14.45 -7.07
C GLY A 20 -4.79 14.26 -6.07
N GLU A 21 -4.26 13.03 -5.92
CA GLU A 21 -3.06 12.76 -5.12
C GLU A 21 -1.79 12.91 -5.96
N ASN A 22 -0.67 13.18 -5.29
CA ASN A 22 0.61 13.40 -5.96
C ASN A 22 1.39 12.07 -6.09
N PRO A 23 1.60 11.53 -7.30
CA PRO A 23 2.35 10.29 -7.48
C PRO A 23 3.84 10.41 -7.10
N ALA A 24 4.37 11.63 -6.93
CA ALA A 24 5.74 11.83 -6.41
C ALA A 24 5.88 11.40 -4.93
N GLN A 25 4.78 11.12 -4.24
CA GLN A 25 4.79 10.59 -2.87
C GLN A 25 5.15 9.11 -2.81
N PHE A 26 5.28 8.41 -3.94
CA PHE A 26 5.73 7.03 -3.90
C PHE A 26 7.21 6.95 -3.49
N PRO A 27 7.56 6.10 -2.51
CA PRO A 27 8.95 5.85 -2.16
C PRO A 27 9.65 5.17 -3.32
N ASP A 28 10.98 5.32 -3.38
CA ASP A 28 11.80 4.48 -4.24
C ASP A 28 11.66 3.02 -3.81
N THR A 29 11.32 2.16 -4.77
CA THR A 29 11.19 0.72 -4.56
C THR A 29 12.41 -0.05 -5.06
N GLY A 30 13.46 0.66 -5.48
CA GLY A 30 14.78 0.10 -5.78
C GLY A 30 15.30 -0.76 -4.62
N GLY A 31 15.69 -1.99 -4.94
CA GLY A 31 16.17 -2.95 -3.94
C GLY A 31 15.11 -3.89 -3.34
N LEU A 32 13.82 -3.68 -3.66
CA LEU A 32 12.79 -4.67 -3.35
C LEU A 32 12.76 -5.77 -4.43
N CYS A 33 12.69 -7.04 -4.02
CA CYS A 33 12.47 -8.18 -4.92
C CYS A 33 11.01 -8.23 -5.40
N VAL A 34 10.66 -7.32 -6.32
CA VAL A 34 9.30 -7.20 -6.88
C VAL A 34 9.19 -8.03 -8.16
N GLU A 35 8.27 -8.99 -8.19
CA GLU A 35 7.94 -9.75 -9.41
C GLU A 35 7.18 -8.88 -10.42
N ASP A 36 6.18 -8.18 -9.89
CA ASP A 36 5.19 -7.44 -10.66
C ASP A 36 4.88 -6.12 -9.95
N SER A 37 4.86 -5.03 -10.71
CA SER A 37 4.37 -3.73 -10.23
C SER A 37 3.30 -3.17 -11.15
N VAL A 38 2.28 -2.53 -10.58
CA VAL A 38 1.28 -1.80 -11.36
C VAL A 38 0.96 -0.46 -10.71
N ARG A 39 0.68 0.55 -11.53
CA ARG A 39 0.18 1.86 -11.08
C ARG A 39 -1.30 1.98 -11.39
N LEU A 40 -2.10 2.31 -10.39
CA LEU A 40 -3.55 2.40 -10.48
C LEU A 40 -4.03 3.74 -9.93
N ARG A 41 -5.08 4.29 -10.56
CA ARG A 41 -5.66 5.59 -10.17
C ARG A 41 -7.11 5.53 -9.71
N THR A 42 -7.74 4.36 -9.78
CA THR A 42 -9.15 4.17 -9.45
C THR A 42 -9.33 3.07 -8.42
N PRO A 43 -10.23 3.25 -7.42
CA PRO A 43 -10.55 2.21 -6.44
C PRO A 43 -10.98 0.89 -7.09
N GLU A 44 -11.73 0.94 -8.20
CA GLU A 44 -12.20 -0.24 -8.92
C GLU A 44 -11.03 -1.04 -9.50
N GLY A 45 -10.04 -0.34 -10.06
CA GLY A 45 -8.81 -0.96 -10.56
C GLY A 45 -8.01 -1.62 -9.44
N LEU A 46 -7.91 -0.96 -8.29
CA LEU A 46 -7.26 -1.52 -7.09
C LEU A 46 -7.93 -2.82 -6.65
N LEU A 47 -9.26 -2.81 -6.52
CA LEU A 47 -10.02 -3.98 -6.09
C LEU A 47 -9.93 -5.14 -7.10
N ASP A 48 -10.00 -4.87 -8.41
CA ASP A 48 -9.81 -5.91 -9.43
C ASP A 48 -8.39 -6.51 -9.37
N ARG A 49 -7.38 -5.68 -9.12
CA ARG A 49 -6.00 -6.18 -8.98
C ARG A 49 -5.81 -6.99 -7.71
N LEU A 50 -6.37 -6.56 -6.58
CA LEU A 50 -6.34 -7.32 -5.32
C LEU A 50 -7.11 -8.63 -5.41
N ARG A 51 -8.19 -8.70 -6.20
CA ARG A 51 -8.85 -9.97 -6.51
C ARG A 51 -7.91 -10.98 -7.16
N ARG A 52 -7.04 -10.52 -8.07
CA ARG A 52 -6.02 -11.36 -8.72
C ARG A 52 -4.82 -11.62 -7.80
N TRP A 53 -4.46 -10.66 -6.95
CA TRP A 53 -3.31 -10.70 -6.04
C TRP A 53 -3.70 -10.38 -4.59
N PRO A 54 -4.40 -11.29 -3.88
CA PRO A 54 -5.02 -11.00 -2.57
C PRO A 54 -4.04 -10.79 -1.40
N GLY A 55 -2.74 -10.98 -1.63
CA GLY A 55 -1.66 -10.69 -0.67
C GLY A 55 -0.64 -9.70 -1.21
N ALA A 56 -0.98 -8.93 -2.25
CA ALA A 56 -0.10 -7.89 -2.76
C ALA A 56 0.16 -6.83 -1.68
N MET A 57 1.34 -6.22 -1.76
CA MET A 57 1.64 -5.01 -1.03
C MET A 57 1.08 -3.82 -1.81
N VAL A 58 0.35 -2.95 -1.14
CA VAL A 58 -0.18 -1.72 -1.72
C VAL A 58 0.61 -0.55 -1.15
N ILE A 59 1.18 0.28 -2.01
CA ILE A 59 1.68 1.59 -1.63
C ILE A 59 0.66 2.59 -2.12
N SER A 60 -0.03 3.27 -1.21
CA SER A 60 -0.92 4.37 -1.53
C SER A 60 -0.21 5.70 -1.40
N ALA A 61 -0.31 6.56 -2.41
CA ALA A 61 -0.07 7.98 -2.22
C ALA A 61 -1.19 8.55 -1.34
N GLY A 62 -0.90 9.65 -0.64
CA GLY A 62 -1.86 10.37 0.17
C GLY A 62 -2.11 9.79 1.57
N ARG A 63 -3.19 10.30 2.16
CA ARG A 63 -3.55 10.07 3.57
C ARG A 63 -4.53 8.90 3.66
N PRO A 64 -4.42 8.01 4.66
CA PRO A 64 -5.38 6.93 4.82
C PRO A 64 -6.80 7.44 5.12
N SER A 65 -6.92 8.56 5.86
CA SER A 65 -8.21 9.11 6.26
C SER A 65 -9.08 9.58 5.09
N THR A 66 -8.49 10.00 3.97
CA THR A 66 -9.24 10.43 2.78
C THR A 66 -9.89 9.26 2.03
N GLN A 67 -9.48 8.03 2.32
CA GLN A 67 -9.93 6.81 1.66
C GLN A 67 -10.35 5.74 2.67
N LEU A 68 -10.80 6.14 3.87
CA LEU A 68 -11.06 5.23 4.98
C LEU A 68 -12.01 4.07 4.62
N LEU A 69 -13.09 4.37 3.89
CA LEU A 69 -14.06 3.36 3.46
C LEU A 69 -13.46 2.35 2.48
N LEU A 70 -12.58 2.81 1.58
CA LEU A 70 -11.87 1.93 0.66
C LEU A 70 -10.94 0.99 1.44
N TRP A 71 -10.17 1.51 2.38
CA TRP A 71 -9.28 0.69 3.20
C TRP A 71 -10.04 -0.31 4.07
N GLN A 72 -11.15 0.11 4.68
CA GLN A 72 -12.03 -0.79 5.40
C GLN A 72 -12.51 -1.95 4.50
N GLN A 73 -12.97 -1.65 3.28
CA GLN A 73 -13.39 -2.66 2.32
C GLN A 73 -12.23 -3.59 1.91
N VAL A 74 -11.04 -3.03 1.64
CA VAL A 74 -9.84 -3.81 1.29
C VAL A 74 -9.48 -4.78 2.41
N PHE A 75 -9.39 -4.32 3.66
CA PHE A 75 -9.01 -5.18 4.77
C PHE A 75 -10.08 -6.22 5.14
N GLN A 76 -11.36 -5.92 4.90
CA GLN A 76 -12.43 -6.91 5.05
C GLN A 76 -12.37 -8.01 3.98
N ARG A 77 -12.09 -7.67 2.72
CA ARG A 77 -12.09 -8.62 1.59
C ARG A 77 -10.76 -9.33 1.38
N TYR A 78 -9.65 -8.66 1.69
CA TYR A 78 -8.29 -9.12 1.45
C TYR A 78 -7.44 -8.92 2.72
N PRO A 79 -7.71 -9.67 3.81
CA PRO A 79 -7.15 -9.40 5.14
C PRO A 79 -5.63 -9.56 5.23
N ARG A 80 -4.98 -10.16 4.21
CA ARG A 80 -3.52 -10.31 4.13
C ARG A 80 -2.83 -9.18 3.36
N THR A 81 -3.59 -8.27 2.77
CA THR A 81 -3.05 -7.10 2.06
C THR A 81 -2.38 -6.18 3.06
N VAL A 82 -1.15 -5.77 2.76
CA VAL A 82 -0.42 -4.77 3.55
C VAL A 82 -0.43 -3.46 2.78
N VAL A 83 -0.87 -2.38 3.43
CA VAL A 83 -1.00 -1.06 2.83
C VAL A 83 -0.02 -0.10 3.49
N PHE A 84 0.83 0.52 2.69
CA PHE A 84 1.70 1.62 3.08
C PHE A 84 1.14 2.92 2.52
N CYS A 85 0.64 3.81 3.36
CA CYS A 85 0.23 5.15 2.94
C CYS A 85 1.44 6.08 3.01
N SER A 86 1.68 6.81 1.93
CA SER A 86 2.83 7.70 1.79
C SER A 86 2.37 9.13 1.57
N SER A 87 2.80 10.03 2.46
CA SER A 87 2.42 11.44 2.42
C SER A 87 3.55 12.31 2.98
N ASN A 88 3.57 13.58 2.61
CA ASN A 88 4.52 14.57 3.14
C ASN A 88 4.22 14.90 4.62
N ALA A 89 2.96 14.75 5.03
CA ALA A 89 2.52 14.95 6.40
C ALA A 89 1.29 14.08 6.72
N PHE A 90 1.20 13.63 7.97
CA PHE A 90 0.04 12.97 8.53
C PHE A 90 -0.54 13.81 9.65
N LEU A 91 -1.87 13.89 9.71
CA LEU A 91 -2.59 14.54 10.80
C LEU A 91 -2.87 13.52 11.92
N PRO A 92 -3.25 13.97 13.13
CA PRO A 92 -3.60 13.06 14.23
C PRO A 92 -4.63 11.99 13.84
N VAL A 93 -5.60 12.32 12.98
CA VAL A 93 -6.58 11.36 12.47
C VAL A 93 -5.93 10.22 11.70
N ASP A 94 -4.94 10.51 10.84
CA ASP A 94 -4.26 9.49 10.04
C ASP A 94 -3.50 8.49 10.92
N VAL A 95 -2.81 9.00 11.95
CA VAL A 95 -2.09 8.19 12.93
C VAL A 95 -3.04 7.31 13.73
N SER A 96 -4.19 7.86 14.15
CA SER A 96 -5.22 7.08 14.82
C SER A 96 -5.76 5.97 13.92
N VAL A 97 -5.98 6.24 12.62
CA VAL A 97 -6.44 5.26 11.62
C VAL A 97 -5.49 4.07 11.48
N GLU A 98 -4.17 4.29 11.56
CA GLU A 98 -3.18 3.20 11.58
C GLU A 98 -3.41 2.22 12.73
N GLY A 99 -3.78 2.73 13.91
CA GLY A 99 -4.10 1.90 15.08
C GLY A 99 -5.32 1.00 14.89
N TYR A 100 -6.26 1.36 14.02
CA TYR A 100 -7.45 0.54 13.73
C TYR A 100 -7.16 -0.61 12.76
N PHE A 101 -6.12 -0.50 11.94
CA PHE A 101 -5.83 -1.46 10.87
C PHE A 101 -4.47 -2.13 11.04
N ARG A 102 -4.48 -3.41 11.42
CA ARG A 102 -3.27 -4.22 11.68
C ARG A 102 -2.21 -4.14 10.56
N HIS A 103 -2.65 -4.03 9.31
CA HIS A 103 -1.81 -4.09 8.12
C HIS A 103 -1.68 -2.74 7.38
N LEU A 104 -2.10 -1.63 7.99
CA LEU A 104 -1.82 -0.28 7.51
C LEU A 104 -0.51 0.22 8.12
N ARG A 105 0.34 0.88 7.35
CA ARG A 105 1.57 1.54 7.81
C ARG A 105 1.68 2.93 7.20
N LEU A 106 2.16 3.89 7.99
CA LEU A 106 2.38 5.26 7.53
C LEU A 106 3.85 5.51 7.21
N ILE A 107 4.11 6.03 6.00
CA ILE A 107 5.44 6.42 5.54
C ILE A 107 5.44 7.93 5.32
N LYS A 108 6.26 8.65 6.09
CA LYS A 108 6.47 10.08 5.86
C LYS A 108 7.54 10.25 4.80
N CYS A 109 7.16 10.77 3.63
CA CYS A 109 8.14 11.17 2.62
C CYS A 109 8.87 12.43 3.09
N ALA A 110 10.18 12.30 3.32
CA ALA A 110 11.05 13.46 3.41
C ALA A 110 11.23 14.02 2.00
N MET A 111 10.70 15.22 1.74
CA MET A 111 11.08 15.95 0.54
C MET A 111 12.56 16.34 0.68
N PRO A 112 13.42 16.08 -0.32
CA PRO A 112 14.74 16.70 -0.33
C PRO A 112 14.53 18.23 -0.32
N VAL A 113 15.15 18.88 0.66
CA VAL A 113 15.19 20.35 0.79
C VAL A 113 16.04 20.93 -0.32
#